data_AF-G5IGR0-F1
#
_entry.id   AF-G5IGR0-F1
#
_cell.length_a   1.000
_cell.length_b   1.000
_cell.length_c   1.000
_cell.angle_alpha   90.00
_cell.angle_beta   90.00
_cell.angle_gamma   90.00
#
_symmetry.space_group_name_H-M   'P 1'
#
loop_
_entity.id
_entity.type
_entity.pdbx_description
1 polymer ?
#
loop_
_entity_poly.entity_id
_entity_poly.type
_entity_poly.pdbx_seq_one_letter_code
_entity_poly.pdbx_strand_id
1 'polypeptide(L)'
;MIRRIGFVWLAVICLGLAGCSSGTVRESSAGLTAGESENAEPEAGEKLTGRYCAFVEKIDGDAIYVDLAEYITDEDTERVKELGLTEGDMPDGYYIRNPEEDITVLQLKEDTNYSFIDWDRDFLPESVLDSRYETTVKAEFQKYLDTYPNSKPGMPLFFEVKDGVVQEIYEEPMA
;
A
#
# COMPACT_ATOMS: atom_id res chain seq x y z
N MET A 1 1.16 44.38 -18.87
CA MET A 1 2.42 44.19 -18.12
C MET A 1 3.20 43.12 -18.86
N ILE A 2 4.27 43.53 -19.53
CA ILE A 2 5.09 42.72 -20.46
C ILE A 2 6.37 42.36 -19.71
N ARG A 3 6.81 41.09 -19.79
CA ARG A 3 8.19 40.75 -20.15
C ARG A 3 8.37 39.25 -20.41
N ARG A 4 8.60 38.98 -21.70
CA ARG A 4 9.22 37.78 -22.27
C ARG A 4 10.61 37.58 -21.69
N ILE A 5 11.04 36.33 -21.50
CA ILE A 5 12.40 35.88 -21.87
C ILE A 5 12.30 34.41 -22.29
N GLY A 6 12.75 34.12 -23.51
CA GLY A 6 12.89 32.77 -24.04
C GLY A 6 14.35 32.31 -24.05
N PHE A 7 14.58 31.28 -24.86
CA PHE A 7 15.87 30.73 -25.34
C PHE A 7 16.56 29.65 -24.50
N VAL A 8 16.21 28.41 -24.86
CA VAL A 8 17.08 27.29 -25.29
C VAL A 8 18.57 27.63 -25.43
N TRP A 9 19.45 26.80 -24.86
CA TRP A 9 20.68 26.35 -25.54
C TRP A 9 21.02 24.90 -25.17
N LEU A 10 21.42 24.16 -26.21
CA LEU A 10 21.80 22.76 -26.30
C LEU A 10 23.34 22.65 -26.37
N ALA A 11 23.85 21.43 -26.18
CA ALA A 11 25.19 20.92 -26.54
C ALA A 11 26.30 21.19 -25.49
N VAL A 12 26.76 20.18 -24.73
CA VAL A 12 27.61 19.01 -25.10
C VAL A 12 28.99 19.44 -25.57
N ILE A 13 30.02 18.94 -24.86
CA ILE A 13 31.20 18.18 -25.36
C ILE A 13 32.35 18.40 -24.36
N CYS A 14 32.63 17.35 -23.58
CA CYS A 14 33.94 17.11 -22.99
C CYS A 14 34.94 16.76 -24.10
N LEU A 15 36.15 17.31 -24.04
CA LEU A 15 37.43 16.58 -24.06
C LEU A 15 38.57 17.61 -24.26
N GLY A 16 39.48 17.67 -23.29
CA GLY A 16 40.73 18.41 -23.40
C GLY A 16 41.79 17.75 -22.53
N LEU A 17 42.73 17.06 -23.19
CA LEU A 17 43.88 16.35 -22.61
C LEU A 17 45.03 17.30 -22.24
N ALA A 18 45.74 16.92 -21.17
CA ALA A 18 47.19 17.03 -20.92
C ALA A 18 47.88 18.41 -20.81
N GLY A 19 48.71 18.56 -19.76
CA GLY A 19 49.84 19.51 -19.75
C GLY A 19 50.38 19.90 -18.37
N CYS A 20 51.49 19.25 -17.95
CA CYS A 20 52.31 19.55 -16.77
C CYS A 20 53.00 20.93 -16.79
N SER A 21 53.15 21.61 -15.63
CA SER A 21 54.44 22.09 -15.10
C SER A 21 54.29 22.79 -13.73
N SER A 22 55.28 22.56 -12.86
CA SER A 22 55.36 22.95 -11.44
C SER A 22 55.54 24.46 -11.19
N GLY A 23 54.97 24.96 -10.10
CA GLY A 23 55.29 26.27 -9.50
C GLY A 23 54.63 26.45 -8.13
N THR A 24 55.44 26.48 -7.07
CA THR A 24 55.03 26.71 -5.67
C THR A 24 55.03 28.21 -5.35
N VAL A 25 53.91 28.76 -4.88
CA VAL A 25 53.86 29.91 -3.93
C VAL A 25 52.65 29.71 -3.00
N ARG A 26 52.87 29.93 -1.70
CA ARG A 26 51.90 29.80 -0.60
C ARG A 26 51.08 31.09 -0.46
N GLU A 27 49.81 31.01 -0.06
CA GLU A 27 49.28 31.73 1.11
C GLU A 27 47.84 31.31 1.47
N SER A 28 47.54 31.47 2.76
CA SER A 28 46.36 31.03 3.51
C SER A 28 45.06 31.72 3.13
N SER A 29 43.93 31.00 3.23
CA SER A 29 42.96 31.17 4.33
C SER A 29 41.60 30.52 4.02
N ALA A 30 41.12 29.79 5.01
CA ALA A 30 39.72 29.54 5.40
C ALA A 30 38.67 29.12 4.33
N GLY A 31 38.06 27.96 4.58
CA GLY A 31 36.60 27.88 4.55
C GLY A 31 35.97 26.76 3.74
N LEU A 32 35.38 25.81 4.49
CA LEU A 32 34.14 25.09 4.19
C LEU A 32 34.15 24.08 3.03
N THR A 33 34.32 22.82 3.43
CA THR A 33 33.37 21.72 3.21
C THR A 33 32.35 21.90 2.08
N ALA A 34 32.54 21.16 0.99
CA ALA A 34 31.43 20.66 0.20
C ALA A 34 31.63 19.14 0.12
N GLY A 35 30.96 18.44 1.03
CA GLY A 35 30.84 16.99 0.97
C GLY A 35 30.12 16.58 -0.31
N GLU A 36 30.49 15.40 -0.79
CA GLU A 36 29.75 14.64 -1.79
C GLU A 36 28.24 14.74 -1.54
N SER A 37 27.50 15.18 -2.57
CA SER A 37 26.06 14.99 -2.65
C SER A 37 25.82 13.51 -2.96
N GLU A 38 25.77 12.69 -1.91
CA GLU A 38 25.21 11.35 -2.01
C GLU A 38 23.73 11.48 -2.35
N ASN A 39 23.40 11.05 -3.56
CA ASN A 39 22.04 10.87 -4.01
C ASN A 39 21.52 9.66 -3.24
N ALA A 40 20.93 9.89 -2.06
CA ALA A 40 20.28 8.84 -1.29
C ALA A 40 19.05 8.36 -2.08
N GLU A 41 19.18 7.20 -2.70
CA GLU A 41 18.03 6.42 -3.16
C GLU A 41 17.13 6.16 -1.95
N PRO A 42 15.79 6.25 -2.08
CA PRO A 42 14.92 5.91 -0.97
C PRO A 42 15.15 4.44 -0.62
N GLU A 43 15.62 4.21 0.62
CA GLU A 43 15.75 2.88 1.22
C GLU A 43 14.45 2.12 0.96
N ALA A 44 14.51 1.07 0.14
CA ALA A 44 13.34 0.28 -0.20
C ALA A 44 12.82 -0.36 1.09
N GLY A 45 11.74 0.20 1.64
CA GLY A 45 11.07 -0.36 2.81
C GLY A 45 10.73 -1.83 2.58
N GLU A 46 10.75 -2.62 3.65
CA GLU A 46 10.42 -4.04 3.56
C GLU A 46 9.05 -4.21 2.91
N LYS A 47 9.00 -4.99 1.82
CA LYS A 47 7.76 -5.23 1.10
C LYS A 47 6.95 -6.29 1.84
N LEU A 48 5.70 -5.95 2.15
CA LEU A 48 4.77 -6.83 2.86
C LEU A 48 4.60 -8.17 2.15
N THR A 49 4.63 -9.25 2.92
CA THR A 49 4.39 -10.63 2.45
C THR A 49 3.71 -11.43 3.55
N GLY A 50 2.56 -12.02 3.22
CA GLY A 50 1.74 -12.78 4.15
C GLY A 50 0.26 -12.45 4.03
N ARG A 51 -0.51 -12.96 5.01
CA ARG A 51 -1.94 -12.70 5.16
C ARG A 51 -2.16 -11.49 6.07
N TYR A 52 -3.00 -10.55 5.66
CA TYR A 52 -3.32 -9.34 6.41
C TYR A 52 -4.82 -9.10 6.47
N CYS A 53 -5.28 -8.50 7.57
CA CYS A 53 -6.63 -7.97 7.72
C CYS A 53 -6.57 -6.45 7.53
N ALA A 54 -7.44 -5.87 6.73
CA ALA A 54 -7.39 -4.43 6.46
C ALA A 54 -8.73 -3.84 6.02
N PHE A 55 -8.94 -2.58 6.35
CA PHE A 55 -10.04 -1.80 5.79
C PHE A 55 -9.61 -1.15 4.49
N VAL A 56 -10.44 -1.24 3.45
CA VAL A 56 -10.18 -0.56 2.18
C VAL A 56 -10.66 0.89 2.28
N GLU A 57 -9.76 1.83 1.99
CA GLU A 57 -10.07 3.26 1.95
C GLU A 57 -10.39 3.72 0.53
N LYS A 58 -9.59 3.29 -0.46
CA LYS A 58 -9.82 3.59 -1.88
C LYS A 58 -8.95 2.74 -2.81
N ILE A 59 -9.32 2.72 -4.08
CA ILE A 59 -8.49 2.23 -5.18
C ILE A 59 -8.20 3.41 -6.14
N ASP A 60 -6.93 3.57 -6.53
CA ASP A 60 -6.50 4.57 -7.52
C ASP A 60 -5.56 3.92 -8.54
N GLY A 61 -6.02 3.77 -9.78
CA GLY A 61 -5.31 2.98 -10.79
C GLY A 61 -5.12 1.54 -10.32
N ASP A 62 -3.87 1.08 -10.25
CA ASP A 62 -3.50 -0.24 -9.75
C ASP A 62 -3.00 -0.21 -8.29
N ALA A 63 -3.12 0.92 -7.60
CA ALA A 63 -2.83 1.02 -6.18
C ALA A 63 -4.11 0.86 -5.35
N ILE A 64 -4.04 0.10 -4.27
CA ILE A 64 -5.08 0.03 -3.24
C ILE A 64 -4.55 0.58 -1.93
N TYR A 65 -5.33 1.47 -1.32
CA TYR A 65 -5.02 2.14 -0.07
C TYR A 65 -5.82 1.45 1.03
N VAL A 66 -5.10 0.89 2.00
CA VAL A 66 -5.69 0.10 3.07
C VAL A 66 -5.18 0.55 4.42
N ASP A 67 -6.06 0.46 5.41
CA ASP A 67 -5.73 0.65 6.82
C ASP A 67 -5.62 -0.73 7.48
N LEU A 68 -4.40 -1.15 7.81
CA LEU A 68 -4.14 -2.48 8.32
C LEU A 68 -4.70 -2.62 9.74
N ALA A 69 -5.42 -3.70 9.99
CA ALA A 69 -5.95 -4.03 11.28
C ALA A 69 -5.37 -5.35 11.79
N GLU A 70 -5.30 -5.49 13.10
CA GLU A 70 -4.90 -6.72 13.75
C GLU A 70 -6.15 -7.60 13.92
N TYR A 71 -6.14 -8.79 13.32
CA TYR A 71 -7.18 -9.80 13.47
C TYR A 71 -6.73 -10.84 14.49
N ILE A 72 -7.47 -10.97 15.58
CA ILE A 72 -7.12 -11.81 16.72
C ILE A 72 -8.22 -12.83 16.91
N THR A 73 -7.88 -14.12 16.95
CA THR A 73 -8.82 -15.20 17.28
C THR A 73 -8.60 -15.71 18.70
N ASP A 74 -9.47 -16.61 19.15
CA ASP A 74 -9.30 -17.32 20.42
C ASP A 74 -8.04 -18.22 20.46
N GLU A 75 -7.52 -18.59 19.28
CA GLU A 75 -6.26 -19.33 19.14
C GLU A 75 -5.02 -18.48 19.46
N ASP A 76 -5.11 -17.15 19.32
CA ASP A 76 -4.04 -16.19 19.62
C ASP A 76 -3.90 -15.93 21.13
N THR A 77 -3.72 -17.01 21.90
CA THR A 77 -3.78 -17.01 23.37
C THR A 77 -2.87 -15.98 24.06
N GLU A 78 -1.67 -15.74 23.52
CA GLU A 78 -0.76 -14.72 24.04
C GLU A 78 -1.33 -13.31 23.84
N ARG A 79 -1.89 -13.05 22.66
CA ARG A 79 -2.41 -11.73 22.29
C ARG A 79 -3.73 -11.41 22.99
N VAL A 80 -4.63 -12.40 23.07
CA VAL A 80 -5.85 -12.36 23.89
C VAL A 80 -5.52 -11.99 25.34
N LYS A 81 -4.50 -12.63 25.93
CA LYS A 81 -4.08 -12.35 27.31
C LYS A 81 -3.45 -10.98 27.48
N GLU A 82 -2.59 -10.55 26.56
CA GLU A 82 -1.93 -9.24 26.60
C GLU A 82 -2.95 -8.10 26.57
N LEU A 83 -3.98 -8.25 25.74
CA LEU A 83 -5.05 -7.27 25.57
C LEU A 83 -6.17 -7.41 26.60
N GLY A 84 -6.17 -8.49 27.38
CA GLY A 84 -7.21 -8.76 28.38
C GLY A 84 -8.58 -9.03 27.76
N LEU A 85 -8.62 -9.59 26.55
CA LEU A 85 -9.86 -9.89 25.84
C LEU A 85 -10.60 -11.05 26.52
N THR A 86 -11.93 -10.97 26.51
CA THR A 86 -12.84 -12.01 27.01
C THR A 86 -13.70 -12.57 25.88
N GLU A 87 -14.36 -13.71 26.11
CA GLU A 87 -15.34 -14.25 25.15
C GLU A 87 -16.45 -13.24 24.80
N GLY A 88 -16.80 -12.35 25.74
CA GLY A 88 -17.79 -11.29 25.49
C GLY A 88 -17.30 -10.21 24.52
N ASP A 89 -15.99 -10.04 24.38
CA ASP A 89 -15.37 -9.11 23.42
C ASP A 89 -15.21 -9.74 22.03
N MET A 90 -15.38 -11.07 21.92
CA MET A 90 -15.23 -11.86 20.69
C MET A 90 -16.49 -12.69 20.41
N PRO A 91 -17.69 -12.09 20.32
CA PRO A 91 -18.94 -12.82 20.15
C PRO A 91 -18.97 -13.67 18.86
N ASP A 92 -18.28 -13.21 17.82
CA ASP A 92 -18.17 -13.87 16.51
C ASP A 92 -16.89 -14.74 16.40
N GLY A 93 -16.19 -14.97 17.52
CA GLY A 93 -14.97 -15.77 17.59
C GLY A 93 -13.67 -15.02 17.30
N TYR A 94 -13.74 -13.71 17.05
CA TYR A 94 -12.55 -12.87 16.79
C TYR A 94 -12.71 -11.45 17.34
N TYR A 95 -11.58 -10.74 17.42
CA TYR A 95 -11.48 -9.32 17.73
C TYR A 95 -10.65 -8.60 16.66
N ILE A 96 -11.19 -7.51 16.10
CA ILE A 96 -10.44 -6.64 15.19
C ILE A 96 -9.93 -5.43 15.97
N ARG A 97 -8.61 -5.30 16.07
CA ARG A 97 -7.95 -4.19 16.74
C ARG A 97 -7.31 -3.26 15.72
N ASN A 98 -7.80 -2.03 15.68
CA ASN A 98 -7.22 -0.96 14.88
C ASN A 98 -7.17 0.35 15.70
N PRO A 99 -6.12 0.56 16.53
CA PRO A 99 -6.06 1.68 17.46
C PRO A 99 -5.65 3.00 16.79
N GLU A 100 -4.96 2.92 15.64
CA GLU A 100 -4.38 4.03 14.91
C GLU A 100 -4.65 3.80 13.42
N GLU A 101 -5.22 4.79 12.74
CA GLU A 101 -5.39 4.72 11.28
C GLU A 101 -4.03 4.98 10.61
N ASP A 102 -3.52 3.99 9.87
CA ASP A 102 -2.30 4.14 9.08
C ASP A 102 -2.47 3.56 7.67
N ILE A 103 -2.15 4.37 6.67
CA ILE A 103 -2.43 4.04 5.28
C ILE A 103 -1.24 3.32 4.67
N THR A 104 -1.44 2.03 4.42
CA THR A 104 -0.56 1.20 3.62
C THR A 104 -1.03 1.20 2.17
N VAL A 105 -0.10 1.36 1.23
CA VAL A 105 -0.37 1.28 -0.21
C VAL A 105 0.15 -0.05 -0.74
N LEU A 106 -0.74 -0.85 -1.32
CA LEU A 106 -0.41 -2.12 -1.95
C LEU A 106 -0.65 -2.06 -3.46
N GLN A 107 0.05 -2.92 -4.20
CA GLN A 107 -0.07 -3.01 -5.65
C GLN A 107 -1.05 -4.11 -6.05
N LEU A 108 -2.07 -3.77 -6.82
CA LEU A 108 -2.93 -4.72 -7.52
C LEU A 108 -2.27 -5.15 -8.84
N LYS A 109 -2.60 -6.35 -9.30
CA LYS A 109 -2.18 -6.91 -10.59
C LYS A 109 -3.41 -7.40 -11.36
N GLU A 110 -3.26 -7.62 -12.67
CA GLU A 110 -4.37 -8.01 -13.56
C GLU A 110 -5.05 -9.34 -13.13
N ASP A 111 -4.28 -10.24 -12.53
CA ASP A 111 -4.71 -11.54 -12.03
C ASP A 111 -4.89 -11.57 -10.50
N THR A 112 -5.09 -10.42 -9.85
CA THR A 112 -5.52 -10.40 -8.43
C THR A 112 -6.90 -11.04 -8.34
N ASN A 113 -7.06 -12.02 -7.45
CA ASN A 113 -8.35 -12.65 -7.19
C ASN A 113 -9.16 -11.83 -6.17
N TYR A 114 -10.46 -11.69 -6.39
CA TYR A 114 -11.39 -11.04 -5.49
C TYR A 114 -12.51 -12.02 -5.14
N SER A 115 -12.72 -12.28 -3.85
CA SER A 115 -13.68 -13.27 -3.35
C SER A 115 -14.54 -12.70 -2.23
N PHE A 116 -15.77 -12.32 -2.52
CA PHE A 116 -16.64 -11.60 -1.56
C PHE A 116 -18.07 -12.15 -1.55
N ILE A 117 -18.84 -11.80 -0.53
CA ILE A 117 -20.23 -12.21 -0.40
C ILE A 117 -21.13 -11.18 -1.11
N ASP A 118 -21.89 -11.65 -2.10
CA ASP A 118 -22.89 -10.87 -2.84
C ASP A 118 -24.19 -10.77 -2.02
N TRP A 119 -24.14 -9.95 -0.97
CA TRP A 119 -25.26 -9.75 -0.03
C TRP A 119 -26.55 -9.25 -0.70
N ASP A 120 -26.41 -8.34 -1.67
CA ASP A 120 -27.54 -7.67 -2.33
C ASP A 120 -27.95 -8.34 -3.66
N ARG A 121 -27.29 -9.43 -4.07
CA ARG A 121 -27.54 -10.15 -5.35
C ARG A 121 -27.30 -9.30 -6.60
N ASP A 122 -26.25 -8.47 -6.56
CA ASP A 122 -25.87 -7.56 -7.64
C ASP A 122 -24.95 -8.19 -8.69
N PHE A 123 -24.39 -9.37 -8.41
CA PHE A 123 -23.39 -10.07 -9.24
C PHE A 123 -23.84 -11.48 -9.63
N LEU A 124 -24.47 -12.21 -8.72
CA LEU A 124 -24.99 -13.56 -8.92
C LEU A 124 -26.49 -13.54 -9.23
N PRO A 125 -26.98 -14.41 -10.13
CA PRO A 125 -28.41 -14.56 -10.35
C PRO A 125 -29.09 -15.18 -9.12
N GLU A 126 -30.33 -14.76 -8.84
CA GLU A 126 -31.14 -15.23 -7.69
C GLU A 126 -31.27 -16.76 -7.57
N SER A 127 -31.09 -17.49 -8.68
CA SER A 127 -31.15 -18.96 -8.70
C SER A 127 -29.95 -19.64 -8.02
N VAL A 128 -28.85 -18.92 -7.78
CA VAL A 128 -27.65 -19.46 -7.13
C VAL A 128 -27.83 -19.36 -5.62
N LEU A 129 -27.80 -20.50 -4.93
CA LEU A 129 -28.01 -20.54 -3.49
C LEU A 129 -26.81 -19.97 -2.71
N ASP A 130 -25.60 -20.24 -3.19
CA ASP A 130 -24.39 -19.64 -2.64
C ASP A 130 -24.38 -18.13 -2.91
N SER A 131 -23.87 -17.35 -1.95
CA SER A 131 -23.68 -15.91 -2.08
C SER A 131 -22.23 -15.55 -2.36
N ARG A 132 -21.30 -16.51 -2.39
CA ARG A 132 -19.91 -16.25 -2.73
C ARG A 132 -19.74 -15.92 -4.21
N TYR A 133 -19.15 -14.76 -4.48
CA TYR A 133 -18.76 -14.32 -5.82
C TYR A 133 -17.25 -14.22 -5.93
N GLU A 134 -16.70 -14.74 -7.02
CA GLU A 134 -15.27 -14.72 -7.33
C GLU A 134 -15.02 -14.09 -8.69
N THR A 135 -14.04 -13.20 -8.78
CA THR A 135 -13.67 -12.51 -10.02
C THR A 135 -12.22 -12.04 -9.98
N THR A 136 -11.62 -11.82 -11.15
CA THR A 136 -10.35 -11.08 -11.29
C THR A 136 -10.58 -9.67 -11.88
N VAL A 137 -11.83 -9.30 -12.14
CA VAL A 137 -12.18 -8.01 -12.75
C VAL A 137 -12.24 -6.94 -11.66
N LYS A 138 -11.19 -6.12 -11.57
CA LYS A 138 -11.08 -5.01 -10.60
C LYS A 138 -12.29 -4.06 -10.58
N ALA A 139 -12.94 -3.83 -11.73
CA ALA A 139 -14.12 -2.95 -11.81
C ALA A 139 -15.35 -3.56 -11.09
N GLU A 140 -15.48 -4.88 -11.06
CA GLU A 140 -16.56 -5.55 -10.32
C GLU A 140 -16.30 -5.47 -8.82
N PHE A 141 -15.04 -5.62 -8.40
CA PHE A 141 -14.66 -5.42 -6.99
C PHE A 141 -14.88 -3.97 -6.53
N GLN A 142 -14.54 -2.96 -7.36
CA GLN A 142 -14.85 -1.56 -7.06
C GLN A 142 -16.35 -1.32 -6.92
N LYS A 143 -17.16 -1.88 -7.84
CA LYS A 143 -18.63 -1.81 -7.73
C LYS A 143 -19.12 -2.42 -6.42
N TYR A 144 -18.53 -3.51 -5.97
CA TYR A 144 -18.87 -4.13 -4.69
C TYR A 144 -18.49 -3.22 -3.50
N LEU A 145 -17.32 -2.58 -3.50
CA LEU A 145 -16.96 -1.62 -2.46
C LEU A 145 -17.93 -0.42 -2.41
N ASP A 146 -18.41 0.02 -3.57
CA ASP A 146 -19.36 1.13 -3.71
C ASP A 146 -20.77 0.83 -3.15
N THR A 147 -21.10 -0.44 -2.87
CA THR A 147 -22.39 -0.79 -2.22
C THR A 147 -22.40 -0.40 -0.74
N TYR A 148 -21.24 -0.22 -0.13
CA TYR A 148 -21.12 0.18 1.27
C TYR A 148 -21.20 1.70 1.43
N PRO A 149 -21.90 2.21 2.47
CA PRO A 149 -21.96 3.63 2.74
C PRO A 149 -20.55 4.18 3.02
N ASN A 150 -20.19 5.25 2.31
CA ASN A 150 -18.85 5.86 2.27
C ASN A 150 -17.75 4.98 1.61
N SER A 151 -18.12 3.93 0.88
CA SER A 151 -17.21 3.01 0.18
C SER A 151 -16.19 2.30 1.09
N LYS A 152 -16.42 2.36 2.41
CA LYS A 152 -15.67 1.62 3.43
C LYS A 152 -16.59 0.49 3.89
N PRO A 153 -16.30 -0.78 3.55
CA PRO A 153 -17.01 -1.86 4.19
C PRO A 153 -16.80 -1.72 5.71
N GLY A 154 -17.90 -1.78 6.46
CA GLY A 154 -17.84 -1.76 7.93
C GLY A 154 -17.09 -2.96 8.52
N MET A 155 -16.75 -3.92 7.67
CA MET A 155 -15.93 -5.08 7.96
C MET A 155 -14.62 -5.01 7.18
N PRO A 156 -13.50 -5.43 7.78
CA PRO A 156 -12.25 -5.54 7.05
C PRO A 156 -12.28 -6.70 6.07
N LEU A 157 -11.43 -6.61 5.06
CA LEU A 157 -11.14 -7.68 4.12
C LEU A 157 -9.80 -8.32 4.45
N PHE A 158 -9.60 -9.55 3.99
CA PHE A 158 -8.34 -10.24 4.08
C PHE A 158 -7.57 -10.14 2.78
N PHE A 159 -6.25 -10.04 2.90
CA PHE A 159 -5.32 -9.83 1.80
C PHE A 159 -4.22 -10.88 1.86
N GLU A 160 -4.01 -11.60 0.77
CA GLU A 160 -2.78 -12.37 0.55
C GLU A 160 -1.81 -11.52 -0.27
N VAL A 161 -0.70 -11.12 0.35
CA VAL A 161 0.28 -10.20 -0.24
C VAL A 161 1.61 -10.92 -0.43
N LYS A 162 2.27 -10.65 -1.54
CA LYS A 162 3.63 -11.12 -1.81
C LYS A 162 4.46 -10.01 -2.41
N ASP A 163 5.56 -9.67 -1.75
CA ASP A 163 6.48 -8.61 -2.17
C ASP A 163 5.73 -7.28 -2.46
N GLY A 164 4.75 -6.93 -1.61
CA GLY A 164 3.92 -5.74 -1.73
C GLY A 164 2.84 -5.80 -2.83
N VAL A 165 2.71 -6.93 -3.51
CA VAL A 165 1.72 -7.17 -4.57
C VAL A 165 0.62 -8.09 -4.07
N VAL A 166 -0.63 -7.65 -4.21
CA VAL A 166 -1.82 -8.38 -3.79
C VAL A 166 -2.09 -9.55 -4.74
N GLN A 167 -2.13 -10.75 -4.17
CA GLN A 167 -2.51 -11.97 -4.89
C GLN A 167 -4.01 -12.21 -4.82
N GLU A 168 -4.59 -12.00 -3.64
CA GLU A 168 -6.01 -12.23 -3.37
C GLU A 168 -6.55 -11.24 -2.34
N ILE A 169 -7.80 -10.84 -2.50
CA ILE A 169 -8.60 -10.12 -1.52
C ILE A 169 -9.87 -10.92 -1.28
N TYR A 170 -10.21 -11.19 -0.02
CA TYR A 170 -11.40 -11.97 0.28
C TYR A 170 -12.10 -11.58 1.59
N GLU A 171 -13.40 -11.84 1.65
CA GLU A 171 -14.18 -11.82 2.89
C GLU A 171 -14.17 -13.20 3.54
N GLU A 172 -13.99 -13.25 4.86
CA GLU A 172 -14.36 -14.44 5.63
C GLU A 172 -15.85 -14.38 5.99
N PRO A 173 -16.59 -15.50 5.87
CA PRO A 173 -17.96 -15.54 6.34
C PRO A 173 -17.95 -15.36 7.86
N MET A 174 -18.70 -14.39 8.37
CA MET A 174 -18.97 -14.31 9.80
C MET A 174 -19.76 -15.55 10.23
N ALA A 175 -19.29 -16.23 11.29
CA ALA A 175 -19.87 -17.47 11.80
C ALA A 175 -21.20 -17.27 12.53
#